data_AF-L0J315-F1
#
_entry.id   AF-L0J315-F1
#
_cell.length_a   1.000
_cell.length_b   1.000
_cell.length_c   1.000
_cell.angle_alpha   90.00
_cell.angle_beta   90.00
_cell.angle_gamma   90.00
#
_symmetry.space_group_name_H-M   'P 1'
#
loop_
_entity.id
_entity.type
_entity.pdbx_description
1 polymer ?
#
loop_
_entity_poly.entity_id
_entity_poly.type
_entity_poly.pdbx_seq_one_letter_code
_entity_poly.pdbx_strand_id
1 'polypeptide(L)'
;MSRVRSALLFTASLIGAGTFALVGAGGASADSGINFTPGNNGLLNAGTGNNGVGNNLLSPGGFNNGILNQGIGNQGILNFGGVDPLFTGNRGVLNIGNGNTGLLNIGNFNTGAVNIGDGRNGILRGVLG
;
A
#
# COMPACT_ATOMS: atom_id res chain seq x y z
N MET A 1 -42.06 -15.45 -29.49
CA MET A 1 -40.64 -15.73 -29.21
C MET A 1 -39.79 -14.50 -28.86
N SER A 2 -40.22 -13.25 -29.12
CA SER A 2 -39.39 -12.06 -28.80
C SER A 2 -39.36 -11.68 -27.31
N ARG A 3 -40.47 -11.85 -26.58
CA ARG A 3 -40.55 -11.45 -25.15
C ARG A 3 -39.62 -12.24 -24.23
N VAL A 4 -39.48 -13.55 -24.46
CA VAL A 4 -38.56 -14.40 -23.67
C VAL A 4 -37.10 -14.07 -23.96
N ARG A 5 -36.75 -13.84 -25.25
CA ARG A 5 -35.40 -13.41 -25.64
C ARG A 5 -35.05 -12.02 -25.11
N SER A 6 -35.98 -11.06 -25.19
CA SER A 6 -35.78 -9.73 -24.59
C SER A 6 -35.63 -9.80 -23.08
N ALA A 7 -36.42 -10.62 -22.39
CA ALA A 7 -36.29 -10.79 -20.94
C ALA A 7 -34.92 -11.39 -20.57
N LEU A 8 -34.46 -12.40 -21.31
CA LEU A 8 -33.15 -13.01 -21.10
C LEU A 8 -32.00 -12.02 -21.35
N LEU A 9 -32.09 -11.21 -22.41
CA LEU A 9 -31.09 -10.18 -22.71
C LEU A 9 -31.09 -9.07 -21.65
N PHE A 10 -32.27 -8.70 -21.14
CA PHE A 10 -32.39 -7.71 -20.07
C PHE A 10 -31.78 -8.20 -18.75
N THR A 11 -32.04 -9.45 -18.35
CA THR A 11 -31.43 -10.00 -17.12
C THR A 11 -29.92 -10.21 -17.27
N ALA A 12 -29.45 -10.67 -18.44
CA ALA A 12 -28.02 -10.79 -18.72
C ALA A 12 -27.31 -9.41 -18.70
N SER A 13 -27.94 -8.39 -19.27
CA SER A 13 -27.45 -7.01 -19.23
C SER A 13 -27.41 -6.45 -17.81
N LEU A 14 -28.45 -6.69 -17.00
CA LEU A 14 -28.50 -6.22 -15.61
C LEU A 14 -27.43 -6.89 -14.75
N ILE A 15 -27.23 -8.21 -14.90
CA ILE A 15 -26.18 -8.95 -14.20
C ILE A 15 -24.80 -8.44 -14.65
N GLY A 16 -24.57 -8.30 -15.96
CA GLY A 16 -23.30 -7.78 -16.48
C GLY A 16 -23.01 -6.35 -15.99
N ALA A 17 -23.97 -5.44 -16.10
CA ALA A 17 -23.82 -4.07 -15.60
C ALA A 17 -23.59 -4.03 -14.08
N GLY A 18 -24.29 -4.88 -13.32
CA GLY A 18 -24.14 -5.01 -11.88
C GLY A 18 -22.77 -5.53 -11.46
N THR A 19 -22.21 -6.52 -12.17
CA THR A 19 -20.86 -7.03 -11.87
C THR A 19 -19.79 -5.98 -12.19
N PHE A 20 -19.90 -5.25 -13.30
CA PHE A 20 -18.95 -4.15 -13.60
C PHE A 20 -19.03 -3.02 -12.57
N ALA A 21 -20.24 -2.63 -12.16
CA ALA A 21 -20.44 -1.61 -11.13
C ALA A 21 -19.89 -2.05 -9.77
N LEU A 22 -20.10 -3.31 -9.37
CA LEU A 22 -19.58 -3.84 -8.11
C LEU A 22 -18.05 -3.97 -8.12
N VAL A 23 -17.46 -4.41 -9.24
CA VAL A 23 -16.01 -4.46 -9.41
C VAL A 23 -15.39 -3.06 -9.34
N GLY A 24 -16.05 -2.05 -9.93
CA GLY A 24 -15.61 -0.65 -9.85
C GLY A 24 -15.74 -0.05 -8.44
N ALA A 25 -16.82 -0.37 -7.74
CA ALA A 25 -17.04 0.10 -6.36
C ALA A 25 -16.08 -0.53 -5.35
N GLY A 26 -15.70 -1.80 -5.52
CA GLY A 26 -14.76 -2.48 -4.63
C GLY A 26 -13.34 -1.90 -4.64
N GLY A 27 -12.94 -1.21 -5.71
CA GLY A 27 -11.64 -0.54 -5.84
C GLY A 27 -11.66 0.96 -5.55
N ALA A 28 -12.83 1.59 -5.48
CA ALA A 28 -12.97 3.01 -5.26
C ALA A 28 -12.82 3.34 -3.77
N SER A 29 -11.58 3.57 -3.34
CA SER A 29 -11.32 4.17 -2.03
C SER A 29 -11.55 5.68 -2.14
N ALA A 30 -12.54 6.21 -1.41
CA ALA A 30 -12.73 7.65 -1.33
C ALA A 30 -11.54 8.29 -0.60
N ASP A 31 -11.01 9.39 -1.16
CA ASP A 31 -9.97 10.15 -0.48
C ASP A 31 -10.48 10.76 0.81
N SER A 32 -9.62 10.81 1.82
CA SER A 32 -9.78 11.75 2.93
C SER A 32 -8.63 12.74 2.96
N GLY A 33 -8.95 14.03 3.11
CA GLY A 33 -7.97 15.12 3.20
C GLY A 33 -7.47 15.64 1.84
N ILE A 34 -6.27 16.25 1.82
CA ILE A 34 -5.69 16.92 0.65
C ILE A 34 -4.53 16.07 0.15
N ASN A 35 -4.75 15.25 -0.89
CA ASN A 35 -3.73 14.38 -1.48
C ASN A 35 -3.47 14.76 -2.95
N PHE A 36 -2.33 14.32 -3.49
CA PHE A 36 -1.92 14.61 -4.86
C PHE A 36 -2.49 13.63 -5.88
N THR A 37 -2.98 12.48 -5.42
CA THR A 37 -3.57 11.43 -6.25
C THR A 37 -4.73 10.75 -5.52
N PRO A 38 -5.70 10.16 -6.24
CA PRO A 38 -6.84 9.48 -5.65
C PRO A 38 -6.50 8.16 -4.93
N GLY A 39 -7.42 7.71 -4.07
CA GLY A 39 -7.33 6.51 -3.26
C GLY A 39 -6.48 6.65 -2.00
N ASN A 40 -6.25 7.87 -1.49
CA ASN A 40 -5.39 8.14 -0.35
C ASN A 40 -6.13 8.79 0.82
N ASN A 41 -5.73 8.42 2.03
CA ASN A 41 -6.23 8.98 3.28
C ASN A 41 -5.17 9.81 3.99
N GLY A 42 -5.52 11.05 4.35
CA GLY A 42 -4.68 11.97 5.12
C GLY A 42 -4.21 13.18 4.31
N LEU A 43 -2.90 13.50 4.38
CA LEU A 43 -2.38 14.78 3.88
C LEU A 43 -1.12 14.60 3.01
N LEU A 44 -1.13 15.20 1.83
CA LEU A 44 -0.01 15.27 0.89
C LEU A 44 0.53 13.91 0.46
N ASN A 45 -0.29 12.86 0.48
CA ASN A 45 0.10 11.58 -0.09
C ASN A 45 0.03 11.63 -1.62
N ALA A 46 0.96 10.97 -2.28
CA ALA A 46 0.93 10.66 -3.71
C ALA A 46 0.81 9.14 -3.92
N GLY A 47 0.74 8.63 -5.15
CA GLY A 47 0.54 7.19 -5.39
C GLY A 47 -0.88 6.70 -5.05
N THR A 48 -1.03 5.43 -4.69
CA THR A 48 -2.35 4.81 -4.47
C THR A 48 -2.44 4.14 -3.10
N GLY A 49 -3.55 4.28 -2.39
CA GLY A 49 -3.84 3.48 -1.19
C GLY A 49 -3.03 3.87 0.04
N ASN A 50 -2.43 5.04 0.06
CA ASN A 50 -1.62 5.50 1.19
C ASN A 50 -2.51 6.06 2.31
N ASN A 51 -2.15 5.76 3.55
CA ASN A 51 -2.78 6.29 4.74
C ASN A 51 -1.76 7.05 5.59
N GLY A 52 -2.02 8.32 5.90
CA GLY A 52 -1.19 9.15 6.75
C GLY A 52 -0.69 10.42 6.05
N VAL A 53 0.60 10.73 6.14
CA VAL A 53 1.13 12.03 5.70
C VAL A 53 2.35 11.89 4.79
N GLY A 54 2.32 12.49 3.61
CA GLY A 54 3.50 12.66 2.76
C GLY A 54 4.08 11.35 2.18
N ASN A 55 3.31 10.27 2.17
CA ASN A 55 3.78 9.01 1.58
C ASN A 55 3.88 9.14 0.05
N ASN A 56 4.92 8.55 -0.53
CA ASN A 56 5.21 8.55 -1.97
C ASN A 56 5.38 9.93 -2.61
N LEU A 57 5.61 10.99 -1.83
CA LEU A 57 5.67 12.37 -2.36
C LEU A 57 6.70 12.54 -3.50
N LEU A 58 7.80 11.79 -3.46
CA LEU A 58 8.93 11.92 -4.39
C LEU A 58 9.20 10.62 -5.17
N SER A 59 8.34 9.61 -5.07
CA SER A 59 8.58 8.31 -5.69
C SER A 59 7.27 7.57 -5.97
N PRO A 60 7.16 6.82 -7.07
CA PRO A 60 6.01 5.96 -7.29
C PRO A 60 5.86 4.93 -6.16
N GLY A 61 4.67 4.35 -6.04
CA GLY A 61 4.35 3.34 -5.03
C GLY A 61 2.97 3.56 -4.42
N GLY A 62 2.74 2.95 -3.25
CA GLY A 62 1.43 2.96 -2.63
C GLY A 62 1.30 2.04 -1.44
N PHE A 63 0.10 1.99 -0.88
CA PHE A 63 -0.27 1.12 0.24
C PHE A 63 0.60 1.31 1.50
N ASN A 64 1.22 2.48 1.65
CA ASN A 64 1.99 2.83 2.83
C ASN A 64 1.07 3.34 3.93
N ASN A 65 1.38 2.98 5.18
CA ASN A 65 0.68 3.48 6.35
C ASN A 65 1.64 4.23 7.28
N GLY A 66 1.44 5.53 7.44
CA GLY A 66 2.22 6.38 8.34
C GLY A 66 2.75 7.64 7.66
N ILE A 67 4.01 7.98 7.93
CA ILE A 67 4.58 9.31 7.66
C ILE A 67 5.81 9.20 6.76
N LEU A 68 5.79 9.90 5.62
CA LEU A 68 6.91 10.06 4.70
C LEU A 68 7.56 8.72 4.27
N ASN A 69 6.76 7.66 4.08
CA ASN A 69 7.28 6.42 3.53
C ASN A 69 7.33 6.47 1.99
N GLN A 70 8.30 5.77 1.39
CA GLN A 70 8.53 5.69 -0.05
C GLN A 70 8.59 4.23 -0.51
N GLY A 71 8.04 3.93 -1.68
CA GLY A 71 7.90 2.57 -2.20
C GLY A 71 6.52 1.98 -1.93
N ILE A 72 6.44 0.66 -1.75
CA ILE A 72 5.17 -0.07 -1.56
C ILE A 72 5.08 -0.72 -0.18
N GLY A 73 3.93 -0.58 0.48
CA GLY A 73 3.53 -1.42 1.61
C GLY A 73 4.29 -1.18 2.91
N ASN A 74 4.99 -0.06 3.05
CA ASN A 74 5.71 0.27 4.28
C ASN A 74 4.76 0.73 5.39
N GLN A 75 5.14 0.49 6.64
CA GLN A 75 4.38 0.88 7.82
C GLN A 75 5.27 1.61 8.82
N GLY A 76 4.85 2.80 9.25
CA GLY A 76 5.56 3.63 10.23
C GLY A 76 6.10 4.92 9.62
N ILE A 77 7.36 5.26 9.90
CA ILE A 77 7.91 6.59 9.61
C ILE A 77 9.20 6.47 8.79
N LEU A 78 9.30 7.23 7.70
CA LEU A 78 10.53 7.37 6.91
C LEU A 78 11.11 6.03 6.45
N ASN A 79 10.26 5.09 6.02
CA ASN A 79 10.71 3.86 5.43
C ASN A 79 10.86 4.01 3.91
N PHE A 80 12.02 3.67 3.37
CA PHE A 80 12.37 3.77 1.96
C PHE A 80 12.55 2.37 1.39
N GLY A 81 11.51 1.87 0.73
CA GLY A 81 11.51 0.59 0.04
C GLY A 81 11.43 0.72 -1.48
N GLY A 82 11.63 -0.41 -2.15
CA GLY A 82 11.40 -0.53 -3.59
C GLY A 82 9.92 -0.41 -3.99
N VAL A 83 9.70 -0.27 -5.30
CA VAL A 83 8.37 -0.28 -5.94
C VAL A 83 8.04 -1.63 -6.58
N ASP A 84 8.93 -2.60 -6.43
CA ASP A 84 8.74 -3.93 -6.97
C ASP A 84 7.70 -4.69 -6.12
N PRO A 85 6.59 -5.17 -6.72
CA PRO A 85 5.51 -5.83 -6.00
C PRO A 85 5.93 -7.17 -5.36
N LEU A 86 7.08 -7.71 -5.77
CA LEU A 86 7.69 -8.92 -5.20
C LEU A 86 8.30 -8.68 -3.81
N PHE A 87 8.52 -7.43 -3.41
CA PHE A 87 9.17 -7.12 -2.14
C PHE A 87 8.20 -6.74 -1.04
N THR A 88 8.54 -7.16 0.18
CA THR A 88 7.84 -6.79 1.41
C THR A 88 8.18 -5.35 1.82
N GLY A 89 7.18 -4.55 2.15
CA GLY A 89 7.39 -3.22 2.71
C GLY A 89 8.06 -3.27 4.09
N ASN A 90 8.80 -2.22 4.45
CA ASN A 90 9.47 -2.14 5.74
C ASN A 90 8.48 -1.73 6.84
N ARG A 91 8.75 -2.11 8.09
CA ARG A 91 7.94 -1.75 9.26
C ARG A 91 8.79 -1.10 10.34
N GLY A 92 8.33 0.02 10.87
CA GLY A 92 8.99 0.76 11.94
C GLY A 92 9.49 2.12 11.48
N VAL A 93 10.71 2.48 11.86
CA VAL A 93 11.23 3.84 11.66
C VAL A 93 12.56 3.80 10.93
N LEU A 94 12.69 4.62 9.89
CA LEU A 94 13.94 4.87 9.18
C LEU A 94 14.58 3.57 8.62
N ASN A 95 13.82 2.74 7.93
CA ASN A 95 14.39 1.57 7.27
C ASN A 95 14.59 1.82 5.77
N ILE A 96 15.76 1.47 5.24
CA ILE A 96 16.15 1.63 3.83
C ILE A 96 16.41 0.25 3.23
N GLY A 97 15.80 -0.04 2.09
CA GLY A 97 15.82 -1.35 1.42
C GLY A 97 14.47 -2.05 1.59
N ASN A 98 14.42 -3.37 1.59
CA ASN A 98 13.16 -4.11 1.58
C ASN A 98 13.01 -5.10 2.74
N GLY A 99 11.79 -5.26 3.26
CA GLY A 99 11.45 -6.27 4.25
C GLY A 99 12.10 -6.08 5.62
N ASN A 100 12.58 -4.89 5.95
CA ASN A 100 13.16 -4.61 7.26
C ASN A 100 12.08 -4.34 8.31
N THR A 101 12.31 -4.79 9.55
CA THR A 101 11.43 -4.52 10.70
C THR A 101 12.23 -3.95 11.87
N GLY A 102 11.89 -2.75 12.30
CA GLY A 102 12.46 -2.10 13.48
C GLY A 102 12.95 -0.68 13.20
N LEU A 103 14.12 -0.32 13.73
CA LEU A 103 14.64 1.05 13.72
C LEU A 103 15.98 1.12 13.00
N LEU A 104 16.10 1.99 12.00
CA LEU A 104 17.39 2.29 11.36
C LEU A 104 18.06 1.03 10.81
N ASN A 105 17.41 0.38 9.86
CA ASN A 105 17.99 -0.76 9.14
C ASN A 105 18.27 -0.39 7.69
N ILE A 106 19.46 -0.67 7.20
CA ILE A 106 19.89 -0.45 5.81
C ILE A 106 20.19 -1.82 5.21
N GLY A 107 19.62 -2.13 4.05
CA GLY A 107 19.73 -3.44 3.39
C GLY A 107 18.39 -4.15 3.36
N ASN A 108 18.38 -5.46 3.21
CA ASN A 108 17.16 -6.24 3.05
C ASN A 108 16.95 -7.25 4.18
N PHE A 109 15.69 -7.45 4.56
CA PHE A 109 15.25 -8.50 5.50
C PHE A 109 15.90 -8.43 6.88
N ASN A 110 16.22 -7.22 7.35
CA ASN A 110 16.78 -7.04 8.69
C ASN A 110 15.69 -6.95 9.75
N THR A 111 15.96 -7.43 10.95
CA THR A 111 15.07 -7.26 12.11
C THR A 111 15.83 -6.69 13.30
N GLY A 112 15.24 -5.73 14.01
CA GLY A 112 15.82 -5.09 15.19
C GLY A 112 16.25 -3.67 14.88
N ALA A 113 17.35 -3.22 15.48
CA ALA A 113 17.83 -1.86 15.26
C ALA A 113 19.29 -1.79 14.84
N VAL A 114 19.58 -0.77 14.04
CA VAL A 114 20.94 -0.38 13.61
C VAL A 114 21.63 -1.54 12.91
N ASN A 115 21.01 -2.05 11.84
CA ASN A 115 21.59 -3.08 10.98
C ASN A 115 22.03 -2.48 9.63
N ILE A 116 23.17 -2.93 9.10
CA ILE A 116 23.67 -2.49 7.78
C ILE A 116 24.07 -3.70 6.94
N GLY A 117 23.37 -3.94 5.83
CA GLY A 117 23.47 -5.04 4.88
C GLY A 117 22.31 -6.03 5.06
N ASP A 118 22.36 -7.21 4.44
CA ASP A 118 21.17 -8.09 4.35
C ASP A 118 21.08 -9.17 5.44
N GLY A 119 19.85 -9.54 5.83
CA GLY A 119 19.53 -10.70 6.67
C GLY A 119 20.00 -10.59 8.13
N ARG A 120 20.23 -9.39 8.63
CA ARG A 120 20.75 -9.18 9.99
C ARG A 120 19.66 -9.13 11.04
N ASN A 121 20.09 -9.49 12.23
CA ASN A 121 19.26 -9.64 13.40
C ASN A 121 19.91 -8.85 14.53
N GLY A 122 19.47 -7.61 14.71
CA GLY A 122 20.03 -6.66 15.66
C GLY A 122 19.55 -6.88 17.10
N ILE A 123 20.10 -6.07 18.01
CA ILE A 123 19.98 -6.22 19.47
C ILE A 123 18.56 -6.02 20.00
N LEU A 124 17.69 -5.32 19.28
CA LEU A 124 16.28 -5.11 19.67
C LEU A 124 15.34 -6.25 19.20
N ARG A 125 15.77 -7.51 19.36
CA ARG A 125 14.94 -8.71 19.10
C ARG A 125 14.05 -9.09 20.29
N GLY A 126 13.38 -8.10 20.88
CA GLY A 126 12.34 -8.25 21.91
C GLY A 126 11.64 -6.89 21.99
N VAL A 127 10.33 -6.78 21.86
CA VAL A 127 9.24 -7.49 22.52
C VAL A 127 8.04 -7.42 21.56
N LEU A 128 7.53 -8.56 21.11
CA LEU A 128 6.15 -8.82 20.66
C LEU A 128 6.17 -10.26 20.11
N GLY A 129 5.86 -11.19 21.02
CA GLY A 129 5.33 -12.50 20.62
C GLY A 129 3.92 -12.38 20.10
#